data_AF-A0A6G3WXS1-F1
#
_entry.id   AF-A0A6G3WXS1-F1
#
_cell.length_a   1.000
_cell.length_b   1.000
_cell.length_c   1.000
_cell.angle_alpha   90.00
_cell.angle_beta   90.00
_cell.angle_gamma   90.00
#
_symmetry.space_group_name_H-M   'P 1'
#
loop_
_entity.id
_entity.type
_entity.pdbx_description
1 polymer ?
#
loop_
_entity_poly.entity_id
_entity_poly.type
_entity_poly.pdbx_seq_one_letter_code
_entity_poly.pdbx_strand_id
1 'polypeptide(L)'
;REAYRAASQLYEKVGVGADLRAEQARAESDESAALAELDRLTNKVRTRAAQLLEGTDGADGPSRQAAAARAEAHVQLLETRASTASEHLGRLRGEAERLAPDDERRHHTELPDDLVPADAEGAQALLRTANAELADATGALDSARAAHSELLHAHRTAEDSAGGFDETAALLRDLLRDHGAEEGTEDPD
;
A
#
# COMPACT_ATOMS: atom_id res chain seq x y z
N ARG A 1 44.03 26.29 78.00
CA ARG A 1 43.52 26.64 76.65
C ARG A 1 43.86 25.56 75.61
N GLU A 2 45.05 24.97 75.62
CA GLU A 2 45.41 23.84 74.73
C GLU A 2 44.59 22.58 74.96
N ALA A 3 44.37 22.16 76.21
CA ALA A 3 43.57 20.97 76.51
C ALA A 3 42.13 21.02 75.96
N TYR A 4 41.52 22.21 75.94
CA TYR A 4 40.17 22.41 75.40
C TYR A 4 40.14 22.33 73.87
N ARG A 5 41.18 22.84 73.19
CA ARG A 5 41.32 22.69 71.73
C ARG A 5 41.59 21.25 71.32
N ALA A 6 42.43 20.54 72.06
CA ALA A 6 42.72 19.12 71.82
C ALA A 6 41.45 18.26 72.00
N ALA A 7 40.65 18.53 73.02
CA ALA A 7 39.37 17.84 73.23
C ALA A 7 38.36 18.15 72.10
N SER A 8 38.26 19.42 71.67
CA SER A 8 37.37 19.82 70.57
C SER A 8 37.75 19.15 69.23
N GLN A 9 39.03 19.06 68.91
CA GLN A 9 39.51 18.38 67.69
C GLN A 9 39.27 16.87 67.71
N LEU A 10 39.33 16.25 68.90
CA LEU A 10 39.03 14.83 69.07
C LEU A 10 37.54 14.54 68.89
N TYR A 11 36.67 15.38 69.45
CA TYR A 11 35.22 15.28 69.26
C TYR A 11 34.81 15.47 67.80
N GLU A 12 35.39 16.44 67.10
CA GLU A 12 35.16 16.67 65.67
C GLU A 12 35.59 15.47 64.82
N LYS A 13 36.79 14.92 65.06
CA LYS A 13 37.25 13.69 64.38
C LYS A 13 36.36 12.48 64.65
N VAL A 14 35.86 12.33 65.87
CA VAL A 14 34.95 11.21 66.23
C VAL A 14 33.58 11.39 65.58
N GLY A 15 33.07 12.63 65.49
CA GLY A 15 31.84 12.95 64.76
C GLY A 15 31.95 12.62 63.27
N VAL A 16 32.99 13.15 62.59
CA VAL A 16 33.26 12.84 61.18
C VAL A 16 33.49 11.35 60.96
N GLY A 17 34.19 10.67 61.87
CA GLY A 17 34.41 9.24 61.79
C GLY A 17 33.16 8.39 62.05
N ALA A 18 32.15 8.91 62.74
CA ALA A 18 30.85 8.26 62.91
C ALA A 18 29.98 8.46 61.66
N ASP A 19 29.97 9.67 61.10
CA ASP A 19 29.24 10.00 59.87
C ASP A 19 29.77 9.19 58.67
N LEU A 20 31.10 9.10 58.51
CA LEU A 20 31.72 8.29 57.46
C LEU A 20 31.38 6.80 57.57
N ARG A 21 31.30 6.26 58.80
CA ARG A 21 30.90 4.86 59.01
C ARG A 21 29.41 4.64 58.74
N ALA A 22 28.57 5.62 59.05
CA ALA A 22 27.15 5.56 58.72
C ALA A 22 26.93 5.64 57.20
N GLU A 23 27.66 6.51 56.51
CA GLU A 23 27.69 6.58 55.04
C GLU A 23 28.19 5.27 54.42
N GLN A 24 29.29 4.71 54.93
CA GLN A 24 29.82 3.43 54.47
C GLN A 24 28.80 2.29 54.66
N ALA A 25 28.18 2.19 55.84
CA ALA A 25 27.19 1.15 56.10
C ALA A 25 25.96 1.27 55.18
N ARG A 26 25.57 2.51 54.80
CA ARG A 26 24.53 2.73 53.80
C ARG A 26 24.99 2.26 52.42
N ALA A 27 26.18 2.65 51.98
CA ALA A 27 26.74 2.24 50.69
C ALA A 27 26.86 0.71 50.56
N GLU A 28 27.34 0.03 51.60
CA GLU A 28 27.45 -1.44 51.65
C GLU A 28 26.07 -2.12 51.61
N SER A 29 25.07 -1.53 52.27
CA SER A 29 23.69 -1.99 52.21
C SER A 29 23.10 -1.83 50.80
N ASP A 30 23.34 -0.69 50.16
CA ASP A 30 22.87 -0.40 48.81
C ASP A 30 23.52 -1.34 47.77
N GLU A 31 24.83 -1.60 47.91
CA GLU A 31 25.56 -2.57 47.08
C GLU A 31 24.99 -3.99 47.25
N SER A 32 24.78 -4.42 48.49
CA SER A 32 24.22 -5.75 48.79
C SER A 32 22.83 -5.91 48.20
N ALA A 33 21.99 -4.87 48.27
CA ALA A 33 20.67 -4.87 47.67
C ALA A 33 20.75 -4.95 46.13
N ALA A 34 21.64 -4.19 45.49
CA ALA A 34 21.84 -4.21 44.05
C ALA A 34 22.33 -5.57 43.54
N LEU A 35 23.25 -6.22 44.26
CA LEU A 35 23.71 -7.57 43.93
C LEU A 35 22.58 -8.60 44.03
N ALA A 36 21.74 -8.52 45.08
CA ALA A 36 20.59 -9.41 45.24
C ALA A 36 19.57 -9.26 44.09
N GLU A 37 19.37 -8.04 43.58
CA GLU A 37 18.55 -7.83 42.38
C GLU A 37 19.18 -8.44 41.12
N LEU A 38 20.50 -8.29 40.95
CA LEU A 38 21.22 -8.86 39.81
C LEU A 38 21.21 -10.40 39.81
N ASP A 39 21.23 -11.02 40.99
CA ASP A 39 21.18 -12.47 41.16
C ASP A 39 19.82 -13.07 40.83
N ARG A 40 18.73 -12.28 40.95
CA ARG A 40 17.39 -12.69 40.48
C ARG A 40 17.29 -12.74 38.97
N LEU A 41 18.16 -12.03 38.25
CA LEU A 41 18.20 -12.08 36.78
C LEU A 41 18.77 -13.43 36.32
N THR A 42 18.19 -13.97 35.24
CA THR A 42 18.73 -15.19 34.63
C THR A 42 20.13 -14.96 34.07
N ASN A 43 20.95 -16.01 34.01
CA ASN A 43 22.31 -15.92 33.45
C ASN A 43 22.31 -15.32 32.03
N LYS A 44 21.32 -15.69 31.20
CA LYS A 44 21.15 -15.14 29.85
C LYS A 44 20.94 -13.62 29.84
N VAL A 45 20.11 -13.10 30.74
CA VAL A 45 19.86 -11.66 30.88
C VAL A 45 21.14 -10.95 31.34
N ARG A 46 21.85 -11.51 32.32
CA ARG A 46 23.10 -10.95 32.83
C ARG A 46 24.19 -10.88 31.76
N THR A 47 24.40 -11.97 31.01
CA THR A 47 25.35 -12.00 29.90
C THR A 47 24.99 -10.98 28.81
N ARG A 48 23.70 -10.86 28.47
CA ARG A 48 23.26 -9.88 27.46
C ARG A 48 23.42 -8.44 27.94
N ALA A 49 23.10 -8.17 29.21
CA ALA A 49 23.30 -6.85 29.82
C ALA A 49 24.79 -6.47 29.82
N ALA A 50 25.68 -7.39 30.21
CA ALA A 50 27.13 -7.16 30.15
C ALA A 50 27.61 -6.80 28.73
N GLN A 51 27.17 -7.56 27.71
CA GLN A 51 27.49 -7.26 26.31
C GLN A 51 26.98 -5.89 25.85
N LEU A 52 25.79 -5.48 26.29
CA LEU A 52 25.24 -4.16 25.96
C LEU A 52 26.02 -3.04 26.66
N LEU A 53 26.55 -3.30 27.86
CA LEU A 53 27.36 -2.36 28.63
C LEU A 53 28.78 -2.18 28.07
N GLU A 54 29.34 -3.18 27.40
CA GLU A 54 30.66 -3.10 26.73
C GLU A 54 30.67 -2.18 25.50
N GLY A 55 29.50 -1.88 24.92
CA GLY A 55 29.36 -1.02 23.75
C GLY A 55 29.32 0.48 24.07
N THR A 56 29.41 1.33 23.04
CA THR A 56 29.32 2.79 23.16
C THR A 56 28.02 3.26 23.79
N ASP A 57 26.92 2.59 23.46
CA ASP A 57 25.59 2.85 24.02
C ASP A 57 25.49 2.48 25.52
N GLY A 58 26.41 1.64 26.01
CA GLY A 58 26.50 1.21 27.40
C GLY A 58 27.39 2.06 28.29
N ALA A 59 28.25 2.89 27.69
CA ALA A 59 29.40 3.52 28.34
C ALA A 59 29.03 4.45 29.51
N ASP A 60 27.89 5.13 29.43
CA ASP A 60 27.40 6.03 30.48
C ASP A 60 25.87 6.06 30.57
N GLY A 61 25.35 6.68 31.64
CA GLY A 61 23.92 6.77 31.90
C GLY A 61 23.12 7.44 30.77
N PRO A 62 23.52 8.64 30.30
CA PRO A 62 22.87 9.31 29.18
C PRO A 62 22.85 8.48 27.88
N SER A 63 23.96 7.83 27.53
CA SER A 63 24.06 6.98 26.34
C SER A 63 23.10 5.78 26.42
N ARG A 64 22.99 5.16 27.60
CA ARG A 64 22.03 4.08 27.84
C ARG A 64 20.58 4.53 27.71
N GLN A 65 20.25 5.70 28.26
CA GLN A 65 18.91 6.28 28.13
C GLN A 65 18.59 6.59 26.66
N ALA A 66 19.53 7.16 25.91
CA ALA A 66 19.35 7.44 24.49
C ALA A 66 19.18 6.15 23.67
N ALA A 67 19.92 5.09 23.98
CA ALA A 67 19.78 3.79 23.33
C ALA A 67 18.44 3.13 23.64
N ALA A 68 17.99 3.19 24.90
CA ALA A 68 16.67 2.71 25.30
C ALA A 68 15.55 3.46 24.57
N ALA A 69 15.61 4.79 24.52
CA ALA A 69 14.62 5.61 23.80
C ALA A 69 14.56 5.29 22.29
N ARG A 70 15.72 5.04 21.65
CA ARG A 70 15.74 4.59 20.24
C ARG A 70 15.10 3.22 20.07
N ALA A 71 15.39 2.28 20.98
CA ALA A 71 14.79 0.95 20.94
C ALA A 71 13.27 1.01 21.13
N GLU A 72 12.78 1.80 22.09
CA GLU A 72 11.35 2.06 22.31
C GLU A 72 10.69 2.68 21.07
N ALA A 73 11.33 3.67 20.44
CA ALA A 73 10.83 4.25 19.20
C ALA A 73 10.74 3.22 18.06
N HIS A 74 11.71 2.30 17.95
CA HIS A 74 11.65 1.21 16.99
C HIS A 74 10.54 0.22 17.29
N VAL A 75 10.31 -0.11 18.56
CA VAL A 75 9.18 -0.97 18.97
C VAL A 75 7.86 -0.33 18.55
N GLN A 76 7.64 0.94 18.90
CA GLN A 76 6.42 1.67 18.54
C GLN A 76 6.19 1.74 17.02
N LEU A 77 7.26 1.96 16.25
CA LEU A 77 7.22 1.93 14.79
C LEU A 77 6.79 0.55 14.26
N LEU A 78 7.36 -0.53 14.80
CA LEU A 78 7.05 -1.90 14.38
C LEU A 78 5.63 -2.31 14.78
N GLU A 79 5.17 -1.94 15.98
CA GLU A 79 3.81 -2.19 16.44
C GLU A 79 2.79 -1.48 15.55
N THR A 80 3.04 -0.20 15.22
CA THR A 80 2.21 0.56 14.28
C THR A 80 2.14 -0.14 12.92
N ARG A 81 3.29 -0.53 12.35
CA ARG A 81 3.34 -1.25 11.06
C ARG A 81 2.60 -2.58 11.11
N ALA A 82 2.73 -3.33 12.20
CA ALA A 82 2.06 -4.61 12.38
C ALA A 82 0.53 -4.43 12.48
N SER A 83 0.06 -3.39 13.19
CA SER A 83 -1.36 -3.05 13.25
C SER A 83 -1.91 -2.72 11.86
N THR A 84 -1.25 -1.80 11.14
CA THR A 84 -1.65 -1.43 9.78
C THR A 84 -1.69 -2.62 8.83
N ALA A 85 -0.68 -3.49 8.88
CA ALA A 85 -0.63 -4.70 8.06
C ALA A 85 -1.77 -5.68 8.40
N SER A 86 -2.07 -5.85 9.69
CA SER A 86 -3.14 -6.74 10.16
C SER A 86 -4.52 -6.24 9.74
N GLU A 87 -4.76 -4.92 9.85
CA GLU A 87 -5.98 -4.29 9.36
C GLU A 87 -6.13 -4.45 7.84
N HIS A 88 -5.05 -4.24 7.09
CA HIS A 88 -5.08 -4.41 5.64
C HIS A 88 -5.38 -5.86 5.25
N LEU A 89 -4.73 -6.82 5.90
CA LEU A 89 -5.01 -8.25 5.72
C LEU A 89 -6.47 -8.59 6.06
N GLY A 90 -7.01 -8.02 7.13
CA GLY A 90 -8.43 -8.19 7.49
C GLY A 90 -9.37 -7.66 6.41
N ARG A 91 -9.09 -6.48 5.84
CA ARG A 91 -9.87 -5.94 4.71
C ARG A 91 -9.82 -6.83 3.48
N LEU A 92 -8.63 -7.31 3.11
CA LEU A 92 -8.45 -8.21 1.96
C LEU A 92 -9.18 -9.54 2.17
N ARG A 93 -9.15 -10.11 3.38
CA ARG A 93 -9.91 -11.33 3.70
C ARG A 93 -11.41 -11.11 3.58
N GLY A 94 -11.93 -10.03 4.17
CA GLY A 94 -13.34 -9.70 4.05
C GLY A 94 -13.77 -9.41 2.62
N GLU A 95 -12.89 -8.87 1.78
CA GLU A 95 -13.14 -8.70 0.35
C GLU A 95 -13.15 -10.03 -0.40
N ALA A 96 -12.17 -10.90 -0.15
CA ALA A 96 -12.13 -12.24 -0.71
C ALA A 96 -13.38 -13.05 -0.34
N GLU A 97 -13.86 -12.96 0.90
CA GLU A 97 -15.10 -13.61 1.36
C GLU A 97 -16.33 -13.04 0.66
N ARG A 98 -16.44 -11.71 0.51
CA ARG A 98 -17.56 -11.09 -0.23
C ARG A 98 -17.58 -11.44 -1.71
N LEU A 99 -16.42 -11.65 -2.31
CA LEU A 99 -16.27 -11.99 -3.72
C LEU A 99 -16.26 -13.51 -3.96
N ALA A 100 -16.27 -14.32 -2.91
CA ALA A 100 -16.32 -15.77 -3.05
C ALA A 100 -17.65 -16.22 -3.69
N PRO A 101 -17.68 -17.37 -4.35
CA PRO A 101 -18.93 -17.98 -4.80
C PRO A 101 -19.88 -18.23 -3.62
N ASP A 102 -21.19 -18.00 -3.84
CA ASP A 102 -22.23 -18.26 -2.84
C ASP A 102 -22.50 -19.78 -2.64
N ASP A 103 -22.01 -20.61 -3.56
CA ASP A 103 -22.07 -22.07 -3.45
C ASP A 103 -20.81 -22.63 -2.76
N GLU A 104 -20.79 -23.92 -2.46
CA GLU A 104 -19.62 -24.58 -1.84
C GLU A 104 -18.38 -24.63 -2.76
N ARG A 105 -18.41 -23.95 -3.92
CA ARG A 105 -17.28 -23.93 -4.85
C ARG A 105 -16.20 -22.97 -4.38
N ARG A 106 -14.96 -23.36 -4.62
CA ARG A 106 -13.78 -22.59 -4.20
C ARG A 106 -13.52 -21.35 -5.06
N HIS A 107 -13.92 -21.39 -6.32
CA HIS A 107 -13.67 -20.34 -7.31
C HIS A 107 -14.85 -20.22 -8.28
N HIS A 108 -15.08 -19.01 -8.82
CA HIS A 108 -16.12 -18.77 -9.84
C HIS A 108 -15.80 -19.44 -11.17
N THR A 109 -14.51 -19.57 -11.50
CA THR A 109 -14.03 -20.16 -12.75
C THR A 109 -12.64 -20.74 -12.53
N GLU A 110 -12.34 -21.87 -13.17
CA GLU A 110 -11.00 -22.42 -13.19
C GLU A 110 -10.13 -21.69 -14.22
N LEU A 111 -8.92 -21.32 -13.80
CA LEU A 111 -7.92 -20.75 -14.68
C LEU A 111 -7.13 -21.88 -15.36
N PRO A 112 -6.76 -21.73 -16.63
CA PRO A 112 -5.73 -22.54 -17.26
C PRO A 112 -4.45 -22.56 -16.42
N ASP A 113 -3.71 -23.69 -16.43
CA ASP A 113 -2.53 -23.90 -15.57
C ASP A 113 -1.46 -22.80 -15.71
N ASP A 114 -1.30 -22.26 -16.92
CA ASP A 114 -0.36 -21.16 -17.23
C ASP A 114 -0.79 -19.80 -16.68
N LEU A 115 -2.06 -19.66 -16.28
CA LEU A 115 -2.65 -18.46 -15.68
C LEU A 115 -2.91 -18.61 -14.18
N VAL A 116 -2.56 -19.75 -13.59
CA VAL A 116 -2.60 -19.93 -12.13
C VAL A 116 -1.35 -19.27 -11.52
N PRO A 117 -1.50 -18.21 -10.70
CA PRO A 117 -0.35 -17.56 -10.11
C PRO A 117 0.31 -18.42 -9.03
N ALA A 118 1.65 -18.54 -9.09
CA ALA A 118 2.42 -19.23 -8.06
C ALA A 118 2.49 -18.45 -6.75
N ASP A 119 2.51 -17.12 -6.83
CA ASP A 119 2.57 -16.20 -5.69
C ASP A 119 1.85 -14.87 -5.99
N ALA A 120 1.86 -13.96 -5.01
CA ALA A 120 1.20 -12.67 -5.11
C ALA A 120 1.82 -11.75 -6.18
N GLU A 121 3.13 -11.85 -6.42
CA GLU A 121 3.80 -11.03 -7.43
C GLU A 121 3.43 -11.50 -8.84
N GLY A 122 3.43 -12.81 -9.06
CA GLY A 122 2.92 -13.44 -10.28
C GLY A 122 1.45 -13.09 -10.53
N ALA A 123 0.60 -13.14 -9.50
CA ALA A 123 -0.80 -12.73 -9.60
C ALA A 123 -0.94 -11.27 -10.06
N GLN A 124 -0.15 -10.36 -9.48
CA GLN A 124 -0.17 -8.95 -9.89
C GLN A 124 0.32 -8.73 -11.32
N ALA A 125 1.34 -9.48 -11.76
CA ALA A 125 1.82 -9.41 -13.13
C ALA A 125 0.74 -9.86 -14.12
N LEU A 126 0.10 -11.01 -13.87
CA LEU A 126 -1.00 -11.51 -14.68
C LEU A 126 -2.17 -10.52 -14.74
N LEU A 127 -2.57 -9.95 -13.59
CA LEU A 127 -3.64 -8.95 -13.55
C LEU A 127 -3.30 -7.68 -14.34
N ARG A 128 -2.06 -7.19 -14.25
CA ARG A 128 -1.63 -6.03 -15.04
C ARG A 128 -1.70 -6.32 -16.54
N THR A 129 -1.22 -7.49 -16.97
CA THR A 129 -1.28 -7.91 -18.38
C THR A 129 -2.73 -8.04 -18.85
N ALA A 130 -3.57 -8.77 -18.11
CA ALA A 130 -4.98 -8.95 -18.48
C ALA A 130 -5.75 -7.61 -18.57
N ASN A 131 -5.46 -6.66 -17.66
CA ASN A 131 -6.08 -5.34 -17.72
C ASN A 131 -5.59 -4.50 -18.92
N ALA A 132 -4.32 -4.63 -19.32
CA ALA A 132 -3.80 -3.96 -20.51
C ALA A 132 -4.46 -4.55 -21.78
N GLU A 133 -4.52 -5.87 -21.89
CA GLU A 133 -5.18 -6.56 -23.00
C GLU A 133 -6.67 -6.21 -23.08
N LEU A 134 -7.36 -6.13 -21.95
CA LEU A 134 -8.76 -5.71 -21.89
C LEU A 134 -8.93 -4.26 -22.37
N ALA A 135 -8.02 -3.35 -21.98
CA ALA A 135 -8.04 -1.97 -22.43
C ALA A 135 -7.83 -1.86 -23.94
N ASP A 136 -6.86 -2.60 -24.48
CA ASP A 136 -6.58 -2.64 -25.93
C ASP A 136 -7.78 -3.20 -26.72
N ALA A 137 -8.36 -4.31 -26.25
CA ALA A 137 -9.53 -4.91 -26.87
C ALA A 137 -10.75 -3.97 -26.84
N THR A 138 -10.93 -3.24 -25.74
CA THR A 138 -12.00 -2.23 -25.61
C THR A 138 -11.77 -1.08 -26.58
N GLY A 139 -10.55 -0.57 -26.69
CA GLY A 139 -10.21 0.49 -27.65
C GLY A 139 -10.40 0.07 -29.11
N ALA A 140 -10.05 -1.18 -29.45
CA ALA A 140 -10.28 -1.74 -30.78
C ALA A 140 -11.78 -1.88 -31.08
N LEU A 141 -12.58 -2.33 -30.11
CA LEU A 141 -14.03 -2.45 -30.25
C LEU A 141 -14.69 -1.09 -30.47
N ASP A 142 -14.30 -0.07 -29.71
CA ASP A 142 -14.85 1.27 -29.86
C ASP A 142 -14.47 1.89 -31.21
N SER A 143 -13.24 1.67 -31.68
CA SER A 143 -12.80 2.08 -33.01
C SER A 143 -13.60 1.39 -34.13
N ALA A 144 -13.85 0.09 -33.99
CA ALA A 144 -14.66 -0.66 -34.95
C ALA A 144 -16.12 -0.17 -34.98
N ARG A 145 -16.70 0.17 -33.83
CA ARG A 145 -18.05 0.74 -33.72
C ARG A 145 -18.15 2.12 -34.37
N ALA A 146 -17.14 2.96 -34.18
CA ALA A 146 -17.06 4.27 -34.85
C ALA A 146 -17.01 4.11 -36.38
N ALA A 147 -16.10 3.28 -36.89
CA ALA A 147 -15.98 3.01 -38.32
C ALA A 147 -17.27 2.41 -38.91
N HIS A 148 -17.94 1.51 -38.18
CA HIS A 148 -19.22 0.96 -38.60
C HIS A 148 -20.31 2.03 -38.70
N SER A 149 -20.36 2.97 -37.75
CA SER A 149 -21.33 4.05 -37.74
C SER A 149 -21.10 5.02 -38.90
N GLU A 150 -19.84 5.34 -39.20
CA GLU A 150 -19.44 6.13 -40.38
C GLU A 150 -19.85 5.42 -41.67
N LEU A 151 -19.60 4.12 -41.78
CA LEU A 151 -19.99 3.33 -42.96
C LEU A 151 -21.50 3.32 -43.17
N LEU A 152 -22.29 3.17 -42.11
CA LEU A 152 -23.75 3.25 -42.18
C LEU A 152 -24.24 4.63 -42.62
N HIS A 153 -23.56 5.70 -42.19
CA HIS A 153 -23.89 7.05 -42.65
C HIS A 153 -23.57 7.22 -44.14
N ALA A 154 -22.37 6.83 -44.57
CA ALA A 154 -21.98 6.88 -45.98
C ALA A 154 -22.90 6.04 -46.87
N HIS A 155 -23.32 4.85 -46.40
CA HIS A 155 -24.25 4.00 -47.12
C HIS A 155 -25.61 4.67 -47.34
N ARG A 156 -26.21 5.26 -46.29
CA ARG A 156 -27.48 6.01 -46.42
C ARG A 156 -27.34 7.19 -47.38
N THR A 157 -26.25 7.96 -47.28
CA THR A 157 -26.01 9.07 -48.22
C THR A 157 -25.89 8.59 -49.66
N ALA A 158 -25.29 7.43 -49.90
CA ALA A 158 -25.21 6.83 -51.24
C ALA A 158 -26.58 6.37 -51.75
N GLU A 159 -27.41 5.77 -50.90
CA GLU A 159 -28.79 5.39 -51.23
C GLU A 159 -29.65 6.61 -51.56
N ASP A 160 -29.60 7.66 -50.74
CA ASP A 160 -30.32 8.92 -50.97
C ASP A 160 -29.88 9.56 -52.30
N SER A 161 -28.58 9.56 -52.59
CA SER A 161 -28.03 10.09 -53.84
C SER A 161 -28.48 9.28 -55.05
N ALA A 162 -28.48 7.94 -54.95
CA ALA A 162 -28.95 7.06 -56.02
C ALA A 162 -30.44 7.29 -56.31
N GLY A 163 -31.28 7.40 -55.27
CA GLY A 163 -32.70 7.75 -55.42
C GLY A 163 -32.90 9.10 -56.12
N GLY A 164 -32.14 10.13 -55.74
CA GLY A 164 -32.18 11.44 -56.40
C GLY A 164 -31.77 11.39 -57.88
N PHE A 165 -30.79 10.54 -58.24
CA PHE A 165 -30.45 10.29 -59.64
C PHE A 165 -31.58 9.60 -60.41
N ASP A 166 -32.24 8.60 -59.80
CA ASP A 166 -33.37 7.90 -60.42
C ASP A 166 -34.56 8.84 -60.67
N GLU A 167 -34.86 9.73 -59.71
CA GLU A 167 -35.87 10.79 -59.85
C GLU A 167 -35.53 11.77 -60.97
N THR A 168 -34.28 12.26 -61.00
CA THR A 168 -33.80 13.16 -62.04
C THR A 168 -33.88 12.51 -63.42
N ALA A 169 -33.52 11.22 -63.52
CA ALA A 169 -33.61 10.46 -64.76
C ALA A 169 -35.07 10.25 -65.19
N ALA A 170 -36.00 10.07 -64.25
CA ALA A 170 -37.43 9.99 -64.55
C ALA A 170 -37.98 11.30 -65.10
N LEU A 171 -37.66 12.44 -64.47
CA LEU A 171 -38.05 13.77 -64.94
C LEU A 171 -37.52 14.06 -66.35
N LEU A 172 -36.25 13.72 -66.62
CA LEU A 172 -35.67 13.87 -67.96
C LEU A 172 -36.38 13.02 -69.01
N ARG A 173 -36.75 11.77 -68.69
CA ARG A 173 -37.51 10.90 -69.60
C ARG A 173 -38.91 11.47 -69.89
N ASP A 174 -39.55 12.05 -68.89
CA ASP A 174 -40.88 12.68 -69.03
C ASP A 174 -40.82 13.90 -69.95
N LEU A 175 -39.88 14.83 -69.69
CA LEU A 175 -39.64 16.00 -70.55
C LEU A 175 -39.33 15.63 -72.00
N LEU A 176 -38.49 14.60 -72.22
CA LEU A 176 -38.19 14.11 -73.57
C LEU A 176 -39.40 13.48 -74.27
N ARG A 177 -40.30 12.85 -73.50
CA ARG A 177 -41.54 12.27 -74.03
C ARG A 177 -42.55 13.34 -74.42
N ASP A 178 -42.71 14.37 -73.60
CA ASP A 178 -43.63 15.48 -73.86
C ASP A 178 -43.22 16.28 -75.11
N HIS A 179 -41.93 16.58 -75.28
CA HIS A 179 -41.44 17.24 -76.50
C HIS A 179 -41.57 16.38 -77.76
N GLY A 180 -41.46 15.05 -77.65
CA GLY A 180 -41.71 14.14 -78.77
C GLY A 180 -43.19 14.02 -79.15
N ALA A 181 -44.12 14.33 -78.25
CA ALA A 181 -45.56 14.33 -78.52
C ALA A 181 -46.04 15.65 -79.17
N GLU A 182 -45.39 16.78 -78.85
CA GLU A 182 -45.68 18.08 -79.47
C GLU A 182 -45.27 18.14 -80.96
N GLU A 183 -44.19 17.46 -81.37
CA GLU A 183 -43.77 17.38 -82.79
C GLU A 183 -44.63 16.43 -83.65
N GLY A 184 -45.47 15.59 -83.04
CA GLY A 184 -46.30 14.58 -83.72
C GLY A 184 -47.76 14.96 -83.97
N THR A 185 -48.20 16.17 -83.59
CA THR A 185 -49.62 16.60 -83.65
C THR A 185 -49.88 17.70 -84.69
N GLU A 186 -49.00 17.86 -85.68
CA GLU A 186 -49.26 18.67 -86.88
C GLU A 186 -49.66 17.74 -88.04
N ASP A 187 -50.89 17.21 -88.00
CA ASP A 187 -51.52 16.57 -89.16
C ASP A 187 -52.24 17.67 -89.96
N PRO A 188 -51.88 17.93 -91.23
CA PRO A 188 -52.43 19.04 -91.99
C PRO A 188 -53.76 18.63 -92.66
N ASP A 189 -54.83 19.36 -92.36
CA ASP A 189 -56.02 19.50 -93.24
C ASP A 189 -55.83 20.70 -94.19
#